data_AF-A0A850CN40-F1
#
_entry.id   AF-A0A850CN40-F1
#
_cell.length_a   1.000
_cell.length_b   1.000
_cell.length_c   1.000
_cell.angle_alpha   90.00
_cell.angle_beta   90.00
_cell.angle_gamma   90.00
#
_symmetry.space_group_name_H-M   'P 1'
#
loop_
_entity.id
_entity.type
_entity.pdbx_description
1 polymer ?
#
loop_
_entity_poly.entity_id
_entity_poly.type
_entity_poly.pdbx_seq_one_letter_code
_entity_poly.pdbx_strand_id
1 'polypeptide(L)'
;MAAAAAVAVVGAGLGFGAHRLLGSSDVPTALPTTPDRPTSCTDPVKVRVSAAPAIAPALAAAADDLAKRPDAPCAAFTFDAEEPYAVAGSPVGASRPDAWVTDSATWLSRAGSVSGATVDAGEPFASSAVVIAMKDAQASALGNRLGWADLLGGPVRIRIPDPRRSAVGQAAASVAVPLVADTRLRAAASPDGGTSGAVSLDEVATSDGRIGTAATQAELVAWNTEHPDQSLAAVAPAEGTPAVDYSLVSLTTDAAKRPLVAALEKYLTSDDARKRLQDSGFRTTAGEPAPPSPLYGTISVAGEVGGAPLAKATGIWAAASRRTQALLAVDVSGSMLERDKEGKRLDVLQRATVRAVGGANPDTAASLWIYSQHIGSRGDDFRQLIDYAPLGDAKRVADFDEAVSGLDSFVGGGSGLYDTIAST
;
A
#
# COMPACT_ATOMS: atom_id res chain seq x y z
N MET A 1 25.51 -30.84 -4.99
CA MET A 1 24.66 -30.22 -6.02
C MET A 1 23.67 -29.35 -5.29
N ALA A 2 23.90 -28.03 -5.32
CA ALA A 2 23.15 -27.05 -4.55
C ALA A 2 21.98 -26.53 -5.39
N ALA A 3 20.77 -26.56 -4.83
CA ALA A 3 19.59 -25.93 -5.42
C ALA A 3 19.33 -24.61 -4.67
N ALA A 4 19.47 -23.51 -5.40
CA ALA A 4 19.24 -22.16 -4.91
C ALA A 4 17.72 -21.90 -4.82
N ALA A 5 17.22 -21.58 -3.63
CA ALA A 5 15.89 -21.04 -3.43
C ALA A 5 15.93 -19.53 -3.68
N ALA A 6 15.20 -19.08 -4.70
CA ALA A 6 15.09 -17.67 -5.05
C ALA A 6 14.27 -16.94 -3.98
N VAL A 7 14.96 -16.20 -3.10
CA VAL A 7 14.35 -15.13 -2.31
C VAL A 7 14.15 -13.97 -3.26
N ALA A 8 12.91 -13.70 -3.65
CA ALA A 8 12.56 -12.46 -4.33
C ALA A 8 12.58 -11.31 -3.31
N VAL A 9 13.78 -10.82 -3.01
CA VAL A 9 13.94 -9.44 -2.52
C VAL A 9 13.68 -8.56 -3.72
N VAL A 10 12.56 -7.86 -3.75
CA VAL A 10 12.39 -6.71 -4.65
C VAL A 10 13.34 -5.63 -4.11
N GLY A 11 14.57 -5.67 -4.59
CA GLY A 11 15.55 -4.63 -4.38
C GLY A 11 15.18 -3.42 -5.23
N ALA A 12 14.26 -2.60 -4.75
CA ALA A 12 14.24 -1.20 -5.14
C ALA A 12 15.34 -0.48 -4.36
N GLY A 13 16.30 0.10 -5.07
CA GLY A 13 17.23 1.06 -4.48
C GLY A 13 18.67 0.59 -4.39
N LEU A 14 19.33 0.40 -5.53
CA LEU A 14 20.76 0.68 -5.63
C LEU A 14 21.06 1.37 -6.97
N GLY A 15 21.24 2.70 -6.89
CA GLY A 15 22.22 3.39 -7.73
C GLY A 15 21.71 4.26 -8.87
N PHE A 16 21.18 5.45 -8.54
CA PHE A 16 21.55 6.67 -9.29
C PHE A 16 21.53 7.92 -8.38
N GLY A 17 22.13 7.80 -7.20
CA GLY A 17 22.36 8.93 -6.29
C GLY A 17 23.64 9.68 -6.66
N ALA A 18 23.64 10.45 -7.75
CA ALA A 18 24.74 11.38 -8.06
C ALA A 18 24.34 12.51 -9.02
N HIS A 19 23.15 13.12 -8.89
CA HIS A 19 22.95 14.42 -9.55
C HIS A 19 21.84 15.30 -8.95
N ARG A 20 21.99 15.79 -7.72
CA ARG A 20 21.18 16.94 -7.25
C ARG A 20 21.96 17.87 -6.34
N LEU A 21 22.75 18.73 -6.98
CA LEU A 21 23.06 20.06 -6.47
C LEU A 21 22.50 21.03 -7.51
N LEU A 22 21.44 21.75 -7.13
CA LEU A 22 20.91 23.04 -7.67
C LEU A 22 19.37 23.05 -7.73
N GLY A 23 18.73 23.53 -6.66
CA GLY A 23 17.77 24.64 -6.77
C GLY A 23 16.37 24.42 -7.39
N SER A 24 15.81 23.21 -7.45
CA SER A 24 14.38 22.99 -7.67
C SER A 24 13.74 22.31 -6.45
N SER A 25 12.54 22.74 -6.05
CA SER A 25 11.72 22.06 -5.05
C SER A 25 11.28 20.70 -5.61
N ASP A 26 12.15 19.71 -5.52
CA ASP A 26 11.92 18.44 -6.18
C ASP A 26 10.78 17.68 -5.50
N VAL A 27 9.87 17.12 -6.31
CA VAL A 27 8.87 16.15 -5.85
C VAL A 27 9.63 15.00 -5.17
N PRO A 28 9.36 14.67 -3.89
CA PRO A 28 9.91 13.50 -3.25
C PRO A 28 9.24 12.26 -3.83
N THR A 29 10.05 11.31 -4.26
CA THR A 29 9.56 10.10 -4.91
C THR A 29 10.04 8.82 -4.21
N ALA A 30 10.98 8.95 -3.26
CA ALA A 30 11.47 7.87 -2.44
C ALA A 30 11.47 8.25 -0.95
N LEU A 31 11.35 7.24 -0.08
CA LEU A 31 11.50 7.41 1.36
C LEU A 31 12.96 7.69 1.75
N PRO A 32 13.21 8.55 2.76
CA PRO A 32 14.55 8.79 3.25
C PRO A 32 15.12 7.53 3.94
N THR A 33 16.40 7.23 3.72
CA THR A 33 17.08 6.08 4.36
C THR A 33 17.32 6.28 5.85
N THR A 34 17.28 7.52 6.32
CA THR A 34 17.43 7.90 7.72
C THR A 34 16.43 8.99 8.06
N PRO A 35 15.60 8.83 9.11
CA PRO A 35 14.66 9.88 9.51
C PRO A 35 15.41 11.10 10.03
N ASP A 36 14.95 12.29 9.66
CA ASP A 36 15.48 13.53 10.23
C ASP A 36 15.18 13.59 11.72
N ARG A 37 16.16 14.12 12.48
CA ARG A 37 15.99 14.34 13.92
C ARG A 37 15.46 15.75 14.16
N PRO A 38 14.44 15.91 15.03
CA PRO A 38 13.96 17.23 15.37
C PRO A 38 15.07 18.04 16.05
N THR A 39 15.16 19.32 15.73
CA THR A 39 16.13 20.23 16.36
C THR A 39 15.72 20.64 17.77
N SER A 40 14.46 20.36 18.16
CA SER A 40 13.88 20.74 19.44
C SER A 40 14.31 19.87 20.63
N CYS A 41 14.93 18.71 20.41
CA CYS A 41 15.39 17.84 21.49
C CYS A 41 16.54 16.89 21.11
N THR A 42 17.24 16.37 22.12
CA THR A 42 18.39 15.47 21.92
C THR A 42 17.99 14.02 21.65
N ASP A 43 16.93 13.54 22.31
CA ASP A 43 16.48 12.14 22.27
C ASP A 43 15.02 12.05 21.80
N PRO A 44 14.77 12.05 20.48
CA PRO A 44 13.41 12.02 19.94
C PRO A 44 12.74 10.66 20.10
N VAL A 45 11.43 10.69 20.39
CA VAL A 45 10.59 9.49 20.42
C VAL A 45 10.34 9.02 18.99
N LYS A 46 10.62 7.75 18.70
CA LYS A 46 10.36 7.17 17.37
C LYS A 46 8.87 6.88 17.18
N VAL A 47 8.30 7.39 16.09
CA VAL A 47 6.90 7.19 15.72
C VAL A 47 6.85 6.58 14.31
N ARG A 48 6.36 5.34 14.20
CA ARG A 48 6.20 4.66 12.91
C ARG A 48 4.85 5.00 12.28
N VAL A 49 4.87 5.43 11.03
CA VAL A 49 3.67 5.78 10.26
C VAL A 49 3.64 4.93 9.00
N SER A 50 2.62 4.09 8.84
CA SER A 50 2.42 3.37 7.57
C SER A 50 1.59 4.22 6.62
N ALA A 51 1.96 4.29 5.35
CA ALA A 51 1.19 5.01 4.34
C ALA A 51 1.33 4.36 2.97
N ALA A 52 0.34 4.56 2.10
CA ALA A 52 0.40 4.08 0.73
C ALA A 52 1.67 4.56 0.01
N PRO A 53 2.30 3.74 -0.85
CA PRO A 53 3.49 4.13 -1.60
C PRO A 53 3.37 5.47 -2.32
N ALA A 54 2.16 5.77 -2.81
CA ALA A 54 1.80 7.03 -3.47
C ALA A 54 2.08 8.30 -2.65
N ILE A 55 1.81 8.27 -1.34
CA ILE A 55 1.84 9.46 -0.46
C ILE A 55 2.98 9.43 0.55
N ALA A 56 3.57 8.26 0.82
CA ALA A 56 4.60 8.09 1.84
C ALA A 56 5.82 9.03 1.64
N PRO A 57 6.39 9.20 0.42
CA PRO A 57 7.49 10.14 0.21
C PRO A 57 7.13 11.60 0.50
N ALA A 58 5.92 12.03 0.12
CA ALA A 58 5.45 13.39 0.38
C ALA A 58 5.22 13.65 1.88
N LEU A 59 4.74 12.65 2.61
CA LEU A 59 4.57 12.71 4.07
C LEU A 59 5.91 12.73 4.80
N ALA A 60 6.88 11.93 4.35
CA ALA A 60 8.23 11.95 4.90
C ALA A 60 8.85 13.35 4.76
N ALA A 61 8.78 13.94 3.56
CA ALA A 61 9.27 15.30 3.34
C ALA A 61 8.52 16.34 4.19
N ALA A 62 7.20 16.21 4.36
CA ALA A 62 6.44 17.09 5.25
C ALA A 62 6.87 16.93 6.72
N ALA A 63 7.12 15.71 7.18
CA ALA A 63 7.61 15.45 8.54
C ALA A 63 9.04 15.98 8.75
N ASP A 64 9.89 15.93 7.73
CA ASP A 64 11.23 16.54 7.75
C ASP A 64 11.13 18.07 7.88
N ASP A 65 10.18 18.70 7.19
CA ASP A 65 9.89 20.13 7.34
C ASP A 65 9.38 20.45 8.76
N LEU A 66 8.51 19.60 9.33
CA LEU A 66 8.07 19.72 10.72
C LEU A 66 9.25 19.63 11.70
N ALA A 67 10.16 18.67 11.52
CA ALA A 67 11.31 18.44 12.41
C ALA A 67 12.28 19.64 12.47
N LYS A 68 12.33 20.44 11.40
CA LYS A 68 13.17 21.65 11.30
C LYS A 68 12.56 22.86 12.00
N ARG A 69 11.29 22.80 12.44
CA ARG A 69 10.64 23.91 13.13
C ARG A 69 11.14 24.06 14.57
N PRO A 70 11.28 25.30 15.08
CA PRO A 70 11.66 25.52 16.48
C PRO A 70 10.65 24.96 17.50
N ASP A 71 9.38 24.88 17.11
CA ASP A 71 8.26 24.36 17.91
C ASP A 71 7.93 22.88 17.60
N ALA A 72 8.82 22.18 16.88
CA ALA A 72 8.61 20.79 16.50
C ALA A 72 8.41 19.87 17.72
N PRO A 73 7.49 18.89 17.66
CA PRO A 73 7.41 17.87 18.70
C PRO A 73 8.72 17.09 18.79
N CYS A 74 9.06 16.58 19.97
CA CYS A 74 10.23 15.73 20.18
C CYS A 74 9.99 14.31 19.63
N ALA A 75 9.78 14.21 18.32
CA ALA A 75 9.43 13.00 17.59
C ALA A 75 10.35 12.83 16.37
N ALA A 76 10.77 11.59 16.13
CA ALA A 76 11.38 11.16 14.88
C ALA A 76 10.36 10.28 14.16
N PHE A 77 9.68 10.84 13.16
CA PHE A 77 8.71 10.11 12.35
C PHE A 77 9.45 9.26 11.32
N THR A 78 9.10 7.98 11.24
CA THR A 78 9.58 7.05 10.22
C THR A 78 8.39 6.54 9.43
N PHE A 79 8.51 6.52 8.10
CA PHE A 79 7.42 6.11 7.23
C PHE A 79 7.71 4.76 6.60
N ASP A 80 6.73 3.87 6.65
CA ASP A 80 6.75 2.57 5.97
C ASP A 80 5.78 2.64 4.78
N ALA A 81 6.28 2.34 3.58
CA ALA A 81 5.45 2.29 2.37
C ALA A 81 4.66 0.97 2.36
N GLU A 82 3.40 1.03 2.80
CA GLU A 82 2.52 -0.12 2.95
C GLU A 82 1.13 0.19 2.41
N GLU A 83 0.56 -0.76 1.67
CA GLU A 83 -0.80 -0.62 1.15
C GLU A 83 -1.81 -0.48 2.31
N PRO A 84 -2.72 0.52 2.29
CA PRO A 84 -3.71 0.72 3.35
C PRO A 84 -4.55 -0.51 3.66
N TYR A 85 -4.88 -1.32 2.63
CA TYR A 85 -5.55 -2.61 2.80
C TYR A 85 -4.78 -3.60 3.69
N ALA A 86 -3.45 -3.65 3.54
CA ALA A 86 -2.59 -4.54 4.31
C ALA A 86 -2.49 -4.10 5.77
N VAL A 87 -2.39 -2.79 6.01
CA VAL A 87 -2.39 -2.21 7.36
C VAL A 87 -3.73 -2.46 8.04
N ALA A 88 -4.85 -2.27 7.35
CA ALA A 88 -6.18 -2.60 7.86
C ALA A 88 -6.38 -4.10 8.11
N GLY A 89 -5.65 -4.97 7.42
CA GLY A 89 -5.61 -6.40 7.70
C GLY A 89 -4.69 -6.78 8.87
N SER A 90 -3.91 -5.84 9.41
CA SER A 90 -3.04 -6.09 10.56
C SER A 90 -2.87 -4.83 11.43
N PRO A 91 -3.97 -4.32 11.99
CA PRO A 91 -3.99 -3.07 12.75
C PRO A 91 -3.54 -3.25 14.22
N VAL A 92 -3.27 -4.49 14.63
CA VAL A 92 -2.88 -4.90 16.00
C VAL A 92 -1.60 -5.74 15.97
N GLY A 93 -1.17 -6.22 17.14
CA GLY A 93 -0.01 -7.12 17.23
C GLY A 93 1.33 -6.42 16.97
N ALA A 94 2.35 -7.24 16.66
CA ALA A 94 3.74 -6.80 16.52
C ALA A 94 3.97 -5.91 15.28
N SER A 95 3.15 -6.07 14.23
CA SER A 95 3.22 -5.29 12.98
C SER A 95 2.48 -3.95 13.07
N ARG A 96 1.76 -3.68 14.16
CA ARG A 96 1.01 -2.41 14.31
C ARG A 96 1.95 -1.19 14.21
N PRO A 97 1.68 -0.24 13.31
CA PRO A 97 2.36 1.05 13.29
C PRO A 97 1.78 1.97 14.38
N ASP A 98 2.47 3.07 14.71
CA ASP A 98 1.94 4.03 15.69
C ASP A 98 0.82 4.88 15.08
N ALA A 99 0.91 5.15 13.78
CA ALA A 99 -0.14 5.76 12.98
C ALA A 99 -0.20 5.14 11.58
N TRP A 100 -1.30 5.35 10.89
CA TRP A 100 -1.51 4.88 9.52
C TRP A 100 -2.25 5.94 8.73
N VAL A 101 -1.86 6.18 7.48
CA VAL A 101 -2.60 7.01 6.53
C VAL A 101 -3.45 6.12 5.64
N THR A 102 -4.77 6.22 5.78
CA THR A 102 -5.74 5.54 4.92
C THR A 102 -6.09 6.39 3.71
N ASP A 103 -6.38 5.76 2.58
CA ASP A 103 -6.86 6.36 1.32
C ASP A 103 -8.36 6.10 1.07
N SER A 104 -9.03 5.41 2.00
CA SER A 104 -10.46 5.09 1.94
C SER A 104 -11.03 4.81 3.33
N ALA A 105 -12.19 5.39 3.64
CA ALA A 105 -12.92 5.09 4.88
C ALA A 105 -13.36 3.62 4.98
N THR A 106 -13.46 2.90 3.86
CA THR A 106 -13.84 1.48 3.85
C THR A 106 -12.84 0.59 4.59
N TRP A 107 -11.57 1.00 4.65
CA TRP A 107 -10.51 0.27 5.36
C TRP A 107 -10.66 0.35 6.88
N LEU A 108 -11.33 1.37 7.41
CA LEU A 108 -11.62 1.48 8.85
C LEU A 108 -12.53 0.34 9.32
N SER A 109 -13.54 -0.02 8.52
CA SER A 109 -14.42 -1.16 8.82
C SER A 109 -13.67 -2.49 8.81
N ARG A 110 -12.72 -2.67 7.88
CA ARG A 110 -11.85 -3.86 7.83
C ARG A 110 -10.96 -3.92 9.08
N ALA A 111 -10.27 -2.83 9.39
CA ALA A 111 -9.43 -2.72 10.57
C ALA A 111 -10.21 -2.99 11.86
N GLY A 112 -11.45 -2.48 11.95
CA GLY A 112 -12.30 -2.73 13.10
C GLY A 112 -12.77 -4.18 13.22
N SER A 113 -13.07 -4.83 12.09
CA SER A 113 -13.45 -6.25 12.06
C SER A 113 -12.29 -7.18 12.45
N VAL A 114 -11.06 -6.83 12.07
CA VAL A 114 -9.85 -7.60 12.41
C VAL A 114 -9.43 -7.37 13.87
N SER A 115 -9.46 -6.12 14.33
CA SER A 115 -9.04 -5.76 15.69
C SER A 115 -10.09 -6.04 16.77
N GLY A 116 -11.37 -6.16 16.41
CA GLY A 116 -12.49 -6.19 17.35
C GLY A 116 -12.78 -4.85 18.03
N ALA A 117 -12.20 -3.75 17.56
CA ALA A 117 -12.36 -2.41 18.12
C ALA A 117 -12.80 -1.40 17.04
N THR A 118 -13.42 -0.30 17.46
CA THR A 118 -13.68 0.82 16.52
C THR A 118 -12.36 1.49 16.16
N VAL A 119 -12.18 1.78 14.87
CA VAL A 119 -11.01 2.50 14.34
C VAL A 119 -11.53 3.76 13.66
N ASP A 120 -11.16 4.91 14.20
CA ASP A 120 -11.57 6.22 13.69
C ASP A 120 -10.42 6.92 12.98
N ALA A 121 -10.73 7.67 11.93
CA ALA A 121 -9.79 8.50 11.21
C ALA A 121 -10.00 9.97 11.53
N GLY A 122 -8.93 10.75 11.43
CA GLY A 122 -8.98 12.19 11.37
C GLY A 122 -9.62 12.71 10.08
N GLU A 123 -9.85 14.02 10.04
CA GLU A 123 -10.33 14.69 8.83
C GLU A 123 -9.32 14.50 7.66
N PRO A 124 -9.81 14.29 6.42
CA PRO A 124 -8.92 14.20 5.27
C PRO A 124 -8.06 15.45 5.10
N PHE A 125 -6.74 15.28 5.00
CA PHE A 125 -5.80 16.40 4.83
C PHE A 125 -5.38 16.60 3.37
N ALA A 126 -5.52 15.56 2.54
CA ALA A 126 -5.20 15.57 1.12
C ALA A 126 -6.14 14.65 0.34
N SER A 127 -6.27 14.90 -0.96
CA SER A 127 -6.95 14.00 -1.88
C SER A 127 -6.23 13.92 -3.22
N SER A 128 -6.50 12.89 -4.00
CA SER A 128 -5.98 12.78 -5.36
C SER A 128 -7.03 12.23 -6.31
N ALA A 129 -7.19 12.90 -7.45
CA ALA A 129 -8.09 12.47 -8.51
C ALA A 129 -7.61 11.17 -9.16
N VAL A 130 -8.53 10.34 -9.65
CA VAL A 130 -8.25 9.06 -10.31
C VAL A 130 -8.30 9.20 -11.83
N VAL A 131 -7.13 9.37 -12.45
CA VAL A 131 -7.00 9.50 -13.91
C VAL A 131 -6.70 8.16 -14.55
N ILE A 132 -6.79 8.10 -15.88
CA ILE A 132 -6.26 6.96 -16.64
C ILE A 132 -4.84 7.30 -17.10
N ALA A 133 -3.85 6.57 -16.60
CA ALA A 133 -2.47 6.62 -17.06
C ALA A 133 -2.27 5.69 -18.26
N MET A 134 -1.70 6.20 -19.36
CA MET A 134 -1.33 5.41 -20.54
C MET A 134 -0.19 6.06 -21.31
N LYS A 135 0.38 5.38 -22.31
CA LYS A 135 1.42 5.98 -23.16
C LYS A 135 0.87 7.18 -23.92
N ASP A 136 1.69 8.22 -24.08
CA ASP A 136 1.29 9.49 -24.74
C ASP A 136 0.70 9.28 -26.15
N ALA A 137 1.35 8.45 -26.97
CA ALA A 137 0.84 8.13 -28.31
C ALA A 137 -0.56 7.49 -28.29
N GLN A 138 -0.90 6.74 -27.23
CA GLN A 138 -2.22 6.12 -27.08
C GLN A 138 -3.25 7.15 -26.61
N ALA A 139 -2.88 8.02 -25.66
CA ALA A 139 -3.70 9.11 -25.19
C ALA A 139 -4.03 10.10 -26.33
N SER A 140 -3.02 10.49 -27.12
CA SER A 140 -3.21 11.36 -28.29
C SER A 140 -4.17 10.77 -29.32
N ALA A 141 -4.20 9.45 -29.50
CA ALA A 141 -5.06 8.78 -30.47
C ALA A 141 -6.55 8.73 -30.05
N LEU A 142 -6.87 9.08 -28.79
CA LEU A 142 -8.25 9.17 -28.32
C LEU A 142 -8.98 10.37 -28.95
N GLY A 143 -8.26 11.46 -29.21
CA GLY A 143 -8.84 12.71 -29.70
C GLY A 143 -9.84 13.28 -28.68
N ASN A 144 -11.10 13.46 -29.08
CA ASN A 144 -12.17 13.93 -28.21
C ASN A 144 -12.92 12.82 -27.44
N ARG A 145 -12.54 11.55 -27.64
CA ARG A 145 -13.16 10.38 -27.00
C ARG A 145 -12.57 10.14 -25.63
N LEU A 146 -12.82 11.10 -24.73
CA LEU A 146 -12.31 11.08 -23.36
C LEU A 146 -13.40 10.68 -22.36
N GLY A 147 -14.60 10.27 -22.81
CA GLY A 147 -15.63 9.82 -21.88
C GLY A 147 -15.27 8.50 -21.20
N TRP A 148 -15.72 8.28 -19.97
CA TRP A 148 -15.47 7.01 -19.26
C TRP A 148 -15.90 5.77 -20.08
N ALA A 149 -17.05 5.85 -20.77
CA ALA A 149 -17.54 4.77 -21.63
C ALA A 149 -16.63 4.53 -22.84
N ASP A 150 -16.06 5.59 -23.44
CA ASP A 150 -15.12 5.49 -24.55
C ASP A 150 -13.80 4.87 -24.12
N LEU A 151 -13.29 5.26 -22.95
CA LEU A 151 -12.03 4.76 -22.40
C LEU A 151 -12.14 3.27 -22.06
N LEU A 152 -13.21 2.88 -21.36
CA LEU A 152 -13.41 1.50 -20.92
C LEU A 152 -13.90 0.57 -22.04
N GLY A 153 -14.62 1.11 -23.04
CA GLY A 153 -15.10 0.38 -24.20
C GLY A 153 -14.13 0.36 -25.39
N GLY A 154 -13.09 1.18 -25.33
CA GLY A 154 -12.20 1.51 -26.44
C GLY A 154 -11.18 0.43 -26.82
N PRO A 155 -10.30 0.75 -27.79
CA PRO A 155 -9.26 -0.15 -28.27
C PRO A 155 -8.05 -0.25 -27.33
N VAL A 156 -7.89 0.69 -26.39
CA VAL A 156 -6.87 0.61 -25.33
C VAL A 156 -7.50 -0.18 -24.19
N ARG A 157 -6.84 -1.26 -23.75
CA ARG A 157 -7.32 -2.05 -22.63
C ARG A 157 -6.99 -1.31 -21.33
N ILE A 158 -8.02 -0.72 -20.72
CA ILE A 158 -7.89 -0.09 -19.40
C ILE A 158 -7.98 -1.16 -18.32
N ARG A 159 -6.95 -1.23 -17.49
CA ARG A 159 -6.89 -2.09 -16.30
C ARG A 159 -7.31 -1.30 -15.08
N ILE A 160 -8.16 -1.90 -14.25
CA ILE A 160 -8.60 -1.31 -12.99
C ILE A 160 -8.01 -2.16 -11.85
N PRO A 161 -7.30 -1.56 -10.87
CA PRO A 161 -6.83 -2.24 -9.67
C PRO A 161 -7.95 -3.03 -8.96
N ASP A 162 -7.62 -4.09 -8.21
CA ASP A 162 -8.64 -4.89 -7.52
C ASP A 162 -9.40 -4.01 -6.50
N PRO A 163 -10.70 -3.71 -6.70
CA PRO A 163 -11.48 -2.86 -5.80
C PRO A 163 -11.65 -3.47 -4.41
N ARG A 164 -11.32 -4.74 -4.21
CA ARG A 164 -11.31 -5.39 -2.89
C ARG A 164 -10.07 -5.04 -2.08
N ARG A 165 -9.03 -4.48 -2.71
CA ARG A 165 -7.68 -4.28 -2.15
C ARG A 165 -7.09 -2.89 -2.41
N SER A 166 -7.71 -2.08 -3.28
CA SER A 166 -7.21 -0.76 -3.69
C SER A 166 -8.33 0.29 -3.72
N ALA A 167 -8.11 1.45 -3.09
CA ALA A 167 -9.07 2.56 -3.13
C ALA A 167 -9.22 3.15 -4.54
N VAL A 168 -8.14 3.21 -5.32
CA VAL A 168 -8.17 3.57 -6.75
C VAL A 168 -9.06 2.60 -7.53
N GLY A 169 -8.95 1.30 -7.23
CA GLY A 169 -9.82 0.27 -7.79
C GLY A 169 -11.28 0.51 -7.42
N GLN A 170 -11.58 0.81 -6.15
CA GLN A 170 -12.94 1.13 -5.67
C GLN A 170 -13.53 2.34 -6.41
N ALA A 171 -12.75 3.41 -6.52
CA ALA A 171 -13.13 4.66 -7.16
C ALA A 171 -13.35 4.47 -8.67
N ALA A 172 -12.43 3.83 -9.39
CA ALA A 172 -12.58 3.57 -10.83
C ALA A 172 -13.73 2.59 -11.12
N ALA A 173 -13.89 1.56 -10.30
CA ALA A 173 -14.95 0.57 -10.49
C ALA A 173 -16.35 1.12 -10.22
N SER A 174 -16.51 2.05 -9.27
CA SER A 174 -17.81 2.67 -8.98
C SER A 174 -18.34 3.44 -10.21
N VAL A 175 -17.45 4.05 -10.99
CA VAL A 175 -17.78 4.70 -12.27
C VAL A 175 -17.93 3.70 -13.41
N ALA A 176 -17.05 2.68 -13.48
CA ALA A 176 -17.05 1.72 -14.59
C ALA A 176 -18.30 0.81 -14.60
N VAL A 177 -18.73 0.34 -13.44
CA VAL A 177 -19.83 -0.64 -13.31
C VAL A 177 -21.13 -0.24 -14.02
N PRO A 178 -21.63 1.00 -13.90
CA PRO A 178 -22.86 1.40 -14.61
C PRO A 178 -22.66 1.63 -16.11
N LEU A 179 -21.42 1.81 -16.59
CA LEU A 179 -21.13 2.29 -17.96
C LEU A 179 -20.79 1.18 -18.94
N VAL A 180 -20.26 0.05 -18.48
CA VAL A 180 -19.80 -1.04 -19.35
C VAL A 180 -20.36 -2.40 -18.95
N ALA A 181 -20.50 -3.28 -19.94
CA ALA A 181 -20.99 -4.64 -19.73
C ALA A 181 -20.03 -5.47 -18.85
N ASP A 182 -20.58 -6.42 -18.09
CA ASP A 182 -19.82 -7.30 -17.18
C ASP A 182 -18.66 -8.06 -17.85
N THR A 183 -18.79 -8.38 -19.15
CA THR A 183 -17.71 -9.03 -19.91
C THR A 183 -16.51 -8.11 -20.13
N ARG A 184 -16.76 -6.81 -20.31
CA ARG A 184 -15.70 -5.79 -20.42
C ARG A 184 -15.08 -5.50 -19.06
N LEU A 185 -15.88 -5.42 -18.00
CA LEU A 185 -15.37 -5.28 -16.63
C LEU A 185 -14.47 -6.46 -16.24
N ARG A 186 -14.87 -7.69 -16.58
CA ARG A 186 -14.02 -8.88 -16.39
C ARG A 186 -12.70 -8.82 -17.15
N ALA A 187 -12.67 -8.18 -18.32
CA ALA A 187 -11.43 -7.97 -19.08
C ALA A 187 -10.54 -6.85 -18.50
N ALA A 188 -11.13 -5.90 -17.77
CA ALA A 188 -10.43 -4.84 -17.04
C ALA A 188 -9.85 -5.34 -15.70
N ALA A 189 -10.50 -6.34 -15.09
CA ALA A 189 -9.96 -7.08 -13.95
C ALA A 189 -8.69 -7.82 -14.38
N SER A 190 -7.52 -7.33 -13.96
CA SER A 190 -6.26 -8.02 -14.24
C SER A 190 -6.20 -9.30 -13.40
N PRO A 191 -6.09 -10.50 -14.01
CA PRO A 191 -6.01 -11.75 -13.25
C PRO A 191 -4.68 -11.90 -12.50
N ASP A 192 -3.67 -11.11 -12.88
CA ASP A 192 -2.30 -11.17 -12.38
C ASP A 192 -1.95 -9.96 -11.48
N GLY A 193 -2.97 -9.19 -11.03
CA GLY A 193 -2.76 -8.08 -10.11
C GLY A 193 -1.96 -8.58 -8.91
N GLY A 194 -0.69 -8.15 -8.82
CA GLY A 194 0.31 -8.78 -7.98
C GLY A 194 0.02 -8.71 -6.49
N THR A 195 1.06 -8.86 -5.68
CA THR A 195 0.94 -8.85 -4.22
C THR A 195 0.36 -7.55 -3.65
N SER A 196 0.30 -6.44 -4.39
CA SER A 196 -0.34 -5.18 -3.96
C SER A 196 -1.80 -4.99 -4.41
N GLY A 197 -2.28 -5.74 -5.42
CA GLY A 197 -3.60 -5.49 -6.02
C GLY A 197 -3.69 -4.21 -6.89
N ALA A 198 -2.61 -3.43 -6.96
CA ALA A 198 -2.43 -2.33 -7.91
C ALA A 198 -1.93 -2.84 -9.27
N VAL A 199 -2.19 -2.05 -10.32
CA VAL A 199 -1.57 -2.24 -11.64
C VAL A 199 -0.34 -1.35 -11.69
N SER A 200 0.82 -1.91 -11.99
CA SER A 200 2.08 -1.15 -12.00
C SER A 200 2.13 -0.17 -13.17
N LEU A 201 2.48 1.09 -12.90
CA LEU A 201 2.75 2.08 -13.96
C LEU A 201 3.94 1.65 -14.84
N ASP A 202 4.89 0.91 -14.27
CA ASP A 202 6.00 0.29 -15.02
C ASP A 202 5.48 -0.69 -16.08
N GLU A 203 4.46 -1.49 -15.77
CA GLU A 203 3.86 -2.40 -16.74
C GLU A 203 3.24 -1.61 -17.90
N VAL A 204 2.58 -0.49 -17.62
CA VAL A 204 2.00 0.40 -18.64
C VAL A 204 3.09 1.03 -19.51
N ALA A 205 4.19 1.50 -18.89
CA ALA A 205 5.31 2.12 -19.58
C ALA A 205 6.08 1.13 -20.46
N THR A 206 6.26 -0.11 -20.02
CA THR A 206 7.07 -1.11 -20.72
C THR A 206 6.29 -2.00 -21.69
N SER A 207 4.95 -2.08 -21.58
CA SER A 207 4.15 -2.96 -22.43
C SER A 207 4.20 -2.60 -23.92
N ASP A 208 4.38 -3.61 -24.78
CA ASP A 208 4.20 -3.49 -26.24
C ASP A 208 2.72 -3.39 -26.65
N GLY A 209 1.81 -3.68 -25.73
CA GLY A 209 0.36 -3.62 -25.94
C GLY A 209 -0.23 -2.21 -25.79
N ARG A 210 -1.48 -2.06 -26.26
CA ARG A 210 -2.30 -0.88 -25.98
C ARG A 210 -2.99 -1.03 -24.63
N ILE A 211 -2.29 -0.68 -23.57
CA ILE A 211 -2.81 -0.76 -22.20
C ILE A 211 -2.73 0.61 -21.51
N GLY A 212 -3.69 0.85 -20.64
CA GLY A 212 -3.67 1.93 -19.67
C GLY A 212 -4.18 1.43 -18.33
N THR A 213 -4.08 2.23 -17.29
CA THR A 213 -4.61 1.88 -15.97
C THR A 213 -5.14 3.07 -15.21
N ALA A 214 -6.11 2.83 -14.32
CA ALA A 214 -6.51 3.83 -13.34
C ALA A 214 -5.41 4.01 -12.30
N ALA A 215 -5.02 5.26 -12.08
CA ALA A 215 -4.01 5.66 -11.09
C ALA A 215 -4.40 7.01 -10.50
N THR A 216 -3.86 7.34 -9.34
CA THR A 216 -4.01 8.69 -8.79
C THR A 216 -3.17 9.70 -9.57
N GLN A 217 -3.64 10.94 -9.64
CA GLN A 217 -2.86 12.06 -10.16
C GLN A 217 -1.49 12.19 -9.49
N ALA A 218 -1.42 12.06 -8.16
CA ALA A 218 -0.17 12.15 -7.41
C ALA A 218 0.82 11.02 -7.78
N GLU A 219 0.35 9.77 -7.91
CA GLU A 219 1.21 8.65 -8.38
C GLU A 219 1.80 8.94 -9.75
N LEU A 220 1.00 9.49 -10.67
CA LEU A 220 1.45 9.80 -12.01
C LEU A 220 2.46 10.98 -12.02
N VAL A 221 2.27 11.98 -11.16
CA VAL A 221 3.24 13.08 -10.97
C VAL A 221 4.57 12.53 -10.45
N ALA A 222 4.54 11.66 -9.44
CA ALA A 222 5.74 11.01 -8.92
C ALA A 222 6.43 10.16 -10.00
N TRP A 223 5.68 9.30 -10.69
CA TRP A 223 6.18 8.45 -11.77
C TRP A 223 6.87 9.26 -12.88
N ASN A 224 6.21 10.28 -13.43
CA ASN A 224 6.77 11.10 -14.50
C ASN A 224 7.98 11.91 -14.04
N THR A 225 8.07 12.24 -12.74
CA THR A 225 9.26 12.90 -12.18
C THR A 225 10.46 11.95 -12.11
N GLU A 226 10.24 10.69 -11.75
CA GLU A 226 11.29 9.67 -11.69
C GLU A 226 11.69 9.15 -13.08
N HIS A 227 10.74 9.10 -14.01
CA HIS A 227 10.89 8.47 -15.32
C HIS A 227 10.59 9.48 -16.45
N PRO A 228 11.35 10.58 -16.58
CA PRO A 228 11.06 11.62 -17.56
C PRO A 228 11.04 11.07 -19.00
N ASP A 229 11.94 10.13 -19.32
CA ASP A 229 12.05 9.48 -20.64
C ASP A 229 10.94 8.44 -20.92
N GLN A 230 10.17 8.05 -19.90
CA GLN A 230 9.05 7.10 -19.99
C GLN A 230 7.78 7.68 -19.37
N SER A 231 7.62 9.01 -19.48
CA SER A 231 6.46 9.72 -18.96
C SER A 231 5.17 9.14 -19.54
N LEU A 232 4.20 8.88 -18.67
CA LEU A 232 2.86 8.47 -19.03
C LEU A 232 1.95 9.69 -19.10
N ALA A 233 1.03 9.67 -20.06
CA ALA A 233 0.01 10.70 -20.18
C ALA A 233 -1.14 10.42 -19.21
N ALA A 234 -1.65 11.49 -18.61
CA ALA A 234 -2.90 11.49 -17.88
C ALA A 234 -4.06 11.69 -18.86
N VAL A 235 -5.07 10.84 -18.79
CA VAL A 235 -6.35 11.04 -19.47
C VAL A 235 -7.41 11.27 -18.42
N ALA A 236 -7.92 12.49 -18.38
CA ALA A 236 -8.99 12.93 -17.48
C ALA A 236 -10.34 12.79 -18.19
N PRO A 237 -11.26 11.97 -17.65
CA PRO A 237 -12.53 11.75 -18.33
C PRO A 237 -13.43 12.98 -18.40
N ALA A 238 -14.16 13.13 -19.50
CA ALA A 238 -14.92 14.35 -19.79
C ALA A 238 -16.06 14.61 -18.77
N GLU A 239 -16.61 13.56 -18.17
CA GLU A 239 -17.67 13.66 -17.16
C GLU A 239 -17.14 14.00 -15.76
N GLY A 240 -15.81 14.08 -15.60
CA GLY A 240 -15.12 14.20 -14.32
C GLY A 240 -14.63 12.85 -13.78
N THR A 241 -13.86 12.92 -12.71
CA THR A 241 -13.16 11.77 -12.11
C THR A 241 -13.50 11.63 -10.63
N PRO A 242 -13.56 10.41 -10.08
CA PRO A 242 -13.57 10.24 -8.64
C PRO A 242 -12.21 10.62 -8.04
N ALA A 243 -12.15 10.70 -6.71
CA ALA A 243 -10.91 10.93 -5.96
C ALA A 243 -10.79 9.93 -4.80
N VAL A 244 -9.56 9.77 -4.31
CA VAL A 244 -9.27 9.11 -3.04
C VAL A 244 -8.85 10.16 -2.02
N ASP A 245 -9.27 9.98 -0.77
CA ASP A 245 -9.06 10.92 0.32
C ASP A 245 -8.11 10.32 1.36
N TYR A 246 -7.13 11.09 1.77
CA TYR A 246 -6.08 10.67 2.70
C TYR A 246 -6.33 11.22 4.09
N SER A 247 -6.52 10.32 5.05
CA SER A 247 -6.73 10.63 6.48
C SER A 247 -5.73 9.91 7.36
N LEU A 248 -5.33 10.55 8.46
CA LEU A 248 -4.47 9.93 9.47
C LEU A 248 -5.32 9.16 10.49
N VAL A 249 -4.86 7.97 10.86
CA VAL A 249 -5.45 7.09 11.87
C VAL A 249 -4.40 6.86 12.95
N SER A 250 -4.72 7.14 14.21
CA SER A 250 -3.87 6.80 15.34
C SER A 250 -4.09 5.36 15.76
N LEU A 251 -3.08 4.50 15.65
CA LEU A 251 -3.12 3.10 16.09
C LEU A 251 -2.29 2.85 17.36
N THR A 252 -1.53 3.83 17.83
CA THR A 252 -0.65 3.66 18.99
C THR A 252 -1.43 3.47 20.29
N THR A 253 -1.02 2.45 21.06
CA THR A 253 -1.49 2.25 22.44
C THR A 253 -0.60 2.97 23.46
N ASP A 254 0.53 3.52 23.02
CA ASP A 254 1.48 4.23 23.87
C ASP A 254 0.98 5.65 24.16
N ALA A 255 0.79 5.96 25.45
CA ALA A 255 0.35 7.28 25.89
C ALA A 255 1.33 8.40 25.51
N ALA A 256 2.63 8.11 25.43
CA ALA A 256 3.65 9.10 25.05
C ALA A 256 3.62 9.43 23.55
N LYS A 257 3.18 8.50 22.70
CA LYS A 257 3.16 8.70 21.24
C LYS A 257 1.87 9.33 20.73
N ARG A 258 0.74 9.13 21.40
CA ARG A 258 -0.56 9.75 21.05
C ARG A 258 -0.47 11.26 20.76
N PRO A 259 0.11 12.10 21.64
CA PRO A 259 0.23 13.53 21.34
C PRO A 259 1.16 13.85 20.16
N LEU A 260 2.14 12.99 19.85
CA LEU A 260 3.06 13.17 18.73
C LEU A 260 2.36 12.87 17.39
N VAL A 261 1.51 11.83 17.35
CA VAL A 261 0.66 11.53 16.19
C VAL A 261 -0.33 12.67 15.95
N ALA A 262 -0.97 13.19 17.00
CA ALA A 262 -1.87 14.33 16.88
C ALA A 262 -1.14 15.62 16.41
N ALA A 263 0.12 15.81 16.81
CA ALA A 263 0.93 16.93 16.33
C ALA A 263 1.23 16.80 14.82
N LEU A 264 1.54 15.58 14.34
CA LEU A 264 1.69 15.32 12.91
C LEU A 264 0.39 15.59 12.15
N GLU A 265 -0.75 15.08 12.64
CA GLU A 265 -2.07 15.31 12.04
C GLU A 265 -2.37 16.79 11.88
N LYS A 266 -2.19 17.57 12.95
CA LYS A 266 -2.36 19.02 12.92
C LYS A 266 -1.42 19.67 11.90
N TYR A 267 -0.16 19.27 11.86
CA TYR A 267 0.82 19.82 10.92
C TYR A 267 0.46 19.53 9.47
N LEU A 268 -0.07 18.35 9.14
CA LEU A 268 -0.50 17.99 7.78
C LEU A 268 -1.60 18.93 7.23
N THR A 269 -2.31 19.64 8.11
CA THR A 269 -3.30 20.66 7.75
C THR A 269 -2.74 22.09 7.73
N SER A 270 -1.45 22.30 8.00
CA SER A 270 -0.80 23.61 7.94
C SER A 270 -0.51 24.04 6.50
N ASP A 271 -0.29 25.33 6.28
CA ASP A 271 -0.02 25.86 4.94
C ASP A 271 1.29 25.31 4.33
N ASP A 272 2.32 25.10 5.16
CA ASP A 272 3.59 24.51 4.73
C ASP A 272 3.39 23.07 4.22
N ALA A 273 2.69 22.23 5.01
CA ALA A 273 2.40 20.86 4.62
C ALA A 273 1.47 20.80 3.40
N ARG A 274 0.45 21.67 3.34
CA ARG A 274 -0.45 21.75 2.18
C ARG A 274 0.31 22.07 0.90
N LYS A 275 1.25 23.03 0.96
CA LYS A 275 2.11 23.35 -0.16
C LYS A 275 2.98 22.16 -0.56
N ARG A 276 3.61 21.48 0.39
CA ARG A 276 4.45 20.29 0.15
C ARG A 276 3.66 19.17 -0.55
N LEU A 277 2.42 18.94 -0.11
CA LEU A 277 1.51 17.97 -0.70
C LEU A 277 1.06 18.39 -2.11
N GLN A 278 0.72 19.66 -2.32
CA GLN A 278 0.37 20.20 -3.65
C GLN A 278 1.53 20.12 -4.64
N ASP A 279 2.74 20.48 -4.21
CA ASP A 279 3.95 20.34 -5.01
C ASP A 279 4.19 18.86 -5.40
N SER A 280 3.61 17.90 -4.67
CA SER A 280 3.69 16.46 -4.94
C SER A 280 2.46 15.88 -5.66
N GLY A 281 1.58 16.73 -6.19
CA GLY A 281 0.43 16.29 -6.99
C GLY A 281 -0.85 15.98 -6.21
N PHE A 282 -0.92 16.32 -4.91
CA PHE A 282 -2.12 16.15 -4.09
C PHE A 282 -2.97 17.42 -4.04
N ARG A 283 -4.29 17.28 -4.07
CA ARG A 283 -5.23 18.35 -3.74
C ARG A 283 -5.29 18.51 -2.22
N THR A 284 -5.36 19.75 -1.76
CA THR A 284 -5.58 20.07 -0.35
C THR A 284 -6.66 21.14 -0.24
N THR A 285 -7.02 21.53 0.98
CA THR A 285 -7.97 22.64 1.20
C THR A 285 -7.45 24.00 0.71
N ALA A 286 -6.15 24.12 0.41
CA ALA A 286 -5.59 25.32 -0.24
C ALA A 286 -5.84 25.36 -1.76
N GLY A 287 -6.28 24.25 -2.38
CA GLY A 287 -6.58 24.19 -3.81
C GLY A 287 -5.96 22.99 -4.53
N GLU A 288 -5.98 23.07 -5.85
CA GLU A 288 -5.54 21.99 -6.75
C GLU A 288 -4.03 22.06 -7.02
N PRO A 289 -3.36 20.91 -7.17
CA PRO A 289 -1.97 20.84 -7.57
C PRO A 289 -1.81 21.13 -9.07
N ALA A 290 -0.58 21.30 -9.53
CA ALA A 290 -0.31 21.33 -10.96
C ALA A 290 -0.75 20.01 -11.62
N PRO A 291 -1.37 20.05 -12.81
CA PRO A 291 -1.72 18.83 -13.52
C PRO A 291 -0.47 18.05 -13.94
N PRO A 292 -0.55 16.72 -14.00
CA PRO A 292 0.50 15.90 -14.61
C PRO A 292 0.66 16.28 -16.08
N SER A 293 1.85 16.09 -16.64
CA SER A 293 2.13 16.34 -18.05
C SER A 293 2.72 15.06 -18.67
N PRO A 294 2.25 14.61 -19.84
CA PRO A 294 1.15 15.18 -20.65
C PRO A 294 -0.25 14.98 -20.03
N LEU A 295 -1.17 15.92 -20.25
CA LEU A 295 -2.59 15.81 -19.85
C LEU A 295 -3.52 15.94 -21.06
N TYR A 296 -4.47 15.01 -21.16
CA TYR A 296 -5.59 15.03 -22.10
C TYR A 296 -6.90 15.18 -21.32
N GLY A 297 -7.68 16.20 -21.65
CA GLY A 297 -8.91 16.56 -20.94
C GLY A 297 -8.67 17.57 -19.81
N THR A 298 -9.57 17.63 -18.85
CA THR A 298 -9.47 18.50 -17.67
C THR A 298 -9.78 17.68 -16.44
N ILE A 299 -8.88 17.69 -15.45
CA ILE A 299 -9.11 17.00 -14.18
C ILE A 299 -10.14 17.80 -13.39
N SER A 300 -11.35 17.27 -13.29
CA SER A 300 -12.41 17.79 -12.42
C SER A 300 -12.91 16.65 -11.54
N VAL A 301 -12.88 16.84 -10.22
CA VAL A 301 -13.42 15.81 -9.33
C VAL A 301 -14.94 15.88 -9.36
N ALA A 302 -15.56 14.79 -9.78
CA ALA A 302 -16.99 14.59 -9.67
C ALA A 302 -17.33 14.11 -8.25
N GLY A 303 -18.51 14.48 -7.73
CA GLY A 303 -18.95 14.07 -6.40
C GLY A 303 -19.02 12.54 -6.23
N GLU A 304 -19.01 12.09 -4.98
CA GLU A 304 -18.94 10.66 -4.64
C GLU A 304 -20.02 9.81 -5.34
N VAL A 305 -19.59 8.68 -5.89
CA VAL A 305 -20.48 7.65 -6.42
C VAL A 305 -20.83 6.69 -5.28
N GLY A 306 -22.13 6.55 -4.98
CA GLY A 306 -22.62 5.74 -3.85
C GLY A 306 -22.24 4.24 -3.87
N GLY A 307 -22.54 3.51 -2.80
CA GLY A 307 -21.96 2.17 -2.54
C GLY A 307 -22.50 0.95 -3.31
N ALA A 308 -23.70 0.99 -3.91
CA ALA A 308 -24.27 -0.17 -4.61
C ALA A 308 -23.46 -0.67 -5.83
N PRO A 309 -22.88 0.21 -6.68
CA PRO A 309 -21.92 -0.17 -7.72
C PRO A 309 -20.71 -0.98 -7.21
N LEU A 310 -20.23 -0.71 -6.00
CA LEU A 310 -19.00 -1.31 -5.49
C LEU A 310 -19.16 -2.79 -5.10
N ALA A 311 -20.31 -3.19 -4.58
CA ALA A 311 -20.58 -4.60 -4.26
C ALA A 311 -20.60 -5.46 -5.53
N LYS A 312 -21.20 -4.94 -6.62
CA LYS A 312 -21.19 -5.62 -7.93
C LYS A 312 -19.77 -5.70 -8.50
N ALA A 313 -18.99 -4.62 -8.44
CA ALA A 313 -17.58 -4.63 -8.85
C ALA A 313 -16.79 -5.71 -8.09
N THR A 314 -16.92 -5.73 -6.77
CA THR A 314 -16.26 -6.70 -5.90
C THR A 314 -16.58 -8.15 -6.31
N GLY A 315 -17.85 -8.45 -6.60
CA GLY A 315 -18.25 -9.78 -7.09
C GLY A 315 -17.64 -10.15 -8.45
N ILE A 316 -17.53 -9.18 -9.37
CA ILE A 316 -16.87 -9.38 -10.68
C ILE A 316 -15.39 -9.71 -10.51
N TRP A 317 -14.67 -8.96 -9.67
CA TRP A 317 -13.25 -9.22 -9.40
C TRP A 317 -13.01 -10.53 -8.66
N ALA A 318 -13.86 -10.86 -7.68
CA ALA A 318 -13.79 -12.15 -7.00
C ALA A 318 -13.97 -13.34 -7.95
N ALA A 319 -14.85 -13.21 -8.96
CA ALA A 319 -15.03 -14.25 -9.98
C ALA A 319 -13.87 -14.34 -10.98
N ALA A 320 -13.15 -13.23 -11.22
CA ALA A 320 -11.97 -13.19 -12.08
C ALA A 320 -10.67 -13.60 -11.36
N SER A 321 -10.65 -13.48 -10.03
CA SER A 321 -9.52 -13.81 -9.16
C SER A 321 -9.16 -15.30 -9.24
N ARG A 322 -7.85 -15.59 -9.33
CA ARG A 322 -7.36 -16.97 -9.21
C ARG A 322 -7.36 -17.36 -7.74
N ARG A 323 -8.04 -18.45 -7.40
CA ARG A 323 -7.90 -19.07 -6.08
C ARG A 323 -6.50 -19.65 -5.98
N THR A 324 -5.74 -19.15 -5.00
CA THR A 324 -4.39 -19.63 -4.71
C THR A 324 -4.37 -20.31 -3.36
N GLN A 325 -3.39 -21.20 -3.18
CA GLN A 325 -3.11 -21.85 -1.93
C GLN A 325 -1.68 -21.50 -1.52
N ALA A 326 -1.48 -21.08 -0.27
CA ALA A 326 -0.18 -20.64 0.24
C ALA A 326 0.15 -21.32 1.57
N LEU A 327 1.33 -21.93 1.65
CA LEU A 327 1.89 -22.43 2.90
C LEU A 327 2.90 -21.42 3.42
N LEU A 328 2.66 -20.88 4.62
CA LEU A 328 3.65 -20.08 5.33
C LEU A 328 4.44 -21.02 6.26
N ALA A 329 5.69 -21.30 5.91
CA ALA A 329 6.60 -22.08 6.74
C ALA A 329 7.61 -21.14 7.43
N VAL A 330 7.56 -21.06 8.76
CA VAL A 330 8.31 -20.10 9.57
C VAL A 330 9.40 -20.80 10.38
N ASP A 331 10.64 -20.33 10.25
CA ASP A 331 11.76 -20.79 11.09
C ASP A 331 11.55 -20.31 12.53
N VAL A 332 11.65 -21.24 13.48
CA VAL A 332 11.72 -20.96 14.92
C VAL A 332 12.96 -21.62 15.55
N SER A 333 14.01 -21.85 14.77
CA SER A 333 15.31 -22.30 15.26
C SER A 333 15.94 -21.29 16.22
N GLY A 334 16.89 -21.75 17.05
CA GLY A 334 17.60 -20.87 17.99
C GLY A 334 18.27 -19.64 17.33
N SER A 335 18.61 -19.73 16.05
CA SER A 335 19.19 -18.61 15.28
C SER A 335 18.23 -17.41 15.13
N MET A 336 16.93 -17.63 15.34
CA MET A 336 15.90 -16.59 15.28
C MET A 336 15.93 -15.64 16.48
N LEU A 337 16.67 -16.00 17.54
CA LEU A 337 16.98 -15.11 18.67
C LEU A 337 18.13 -14.14 18.38
N GLU A 338 18.89 -14.34 17.30
CA GLU A 338 19.96 -13.43 16.90
C GLU A 338 19.39 -12.04 16.64
N ARG A 339 20.16 -11.02 17.05
CA ARG A 339 19.77 -9.62 16.96
C ARG A 339 20.58 -8.88 15.92
N ASP A 340 19.92 -7.99 15.22
CA ASP A 340 20.54 -6.96 14.38
C ASP A 340 20.06 -5.56 14.83
N LYS A 341 20.17 -4.57 13.94
CA LYS A 341 19.75 -3.19 14.21
C LYS A 341 18.22 -3.03 14.34
N GLU A 342 17.43 -3.98 13.87
CA GLU A 342 15.96 -3.93 13.80
C GLU A 342 15.26 -4.79 14.86
N GLY A 343 16.01 -5.53 15.67
CA GLY A 343 15.50 -6.38 16.74
C GLY A 343 16.02 -7.81 16.64
N LYS A 344 15.29 -8.77 17.22
CA LYS A 344 15.57 -10.19 16.91
C LYS A 344 15.09 -10.47 15.49
N ARG A 345 15.76 -11.40 14.79
CA ARG A 345 15.29 -11.88 13.47
C ARG A 345 13.84 -12.33 13.51
N LEU A 346 13.43 -12.97 14.61
CA LEU A 346 12.03 -13.37 14.81
C LEU A 346 11.07 -12.18 14.79
N ASP A 347 11.42 -11.07 15.44
CA ASP A 347 10.54 -9.90 15.52
C ASP A 347 10.31 -9.30 14.11
N VAL A 348 11.34 -9.32 13.26
CA VAL A 348 11.25 -8.88 11.85
C VAL A 348 10.37 -9.84 11.04
N LEU A 349 10.60 -11.15 11.17
CA LEU A 349 9.82 -12.18 10.50
C LEU A 349 8.34 -12.12 10.89
N GLN A 350 8.05 -11.97 12.17
CA GLN A 350 6.68 -11.85 12.69
C GLN A 350 5.95 -10.66 12.04
N ARG A 351 6.59 -9.48 12.03
CA ARG A 351 6.00 -8.27 11.42
C ARG A 351 5.73 -8.46 9.92
N ALA A 352 6.73 -8.95 9.18
CA ALA A 352 6.61 -9.17 7.75
C ALA A 352 5.52 -10.20 7.43
N THR A 353 5.44 -11.28 8.20
CA THR A 353 4.46 -12.36 8.01
C THR A 353 3.04 -11.86 8.23
N VAL A 354 2.77 -11.21 9.37
CA VAL A 354 1.45 -10.65 9.67
C VAL A 354 1.03 -9.63 8.62
N ARG A 355 1.93 -8.73 8.20
CA ARG A 355 1.62 -7.76 7.15
C ARG A 355 1.31 -8.41 5.81
N ALA A 356 2.09 -9.42 5.42
CA ALA A 356 1.87 -10.17 4.18
C ALA A 356 0.50 -10.86 4.18
N VAL A 357 0.11 -11.48 5.31
CA VAL A 357 -1.22 -12.08 5.46
C VAL A 357 -2.33 -11.01 5.39
N GLY A 358 -2.15 -9.89 6.09
CA GLY A 358 -3.12 -8.79 6.07
C GLY A 358 -3.34 -8.17 4.69
N GLY A 359 -2.31 -8.17 3.85
CA GLY A 359 -2.32 -7.65 2.48
C GLY A 359 -2.66 -8.67 1.39
N ALA A 360 -2.74 -9.97 1.71
CA ALA A 360 -2.96 -11.03 0.75
C ALA A 360 -4.33 -10.93 0.05
N ASN A 361 -4.47 -11.62 -1.08
CA ASN A 361 -5.77 -11.73 -1.75
C ASN A 361 -6.76 -12.46 -0.83
N PRO A 362 -7.99 -11.94 -0.63
CA PRO A 362 -8.98 -12.57 0.24
C PRO A 362 -9.36 -14.01 -0.19
N ASP A 363 -9.18 -14.37 -1.46
CA ASP A 363 -9.47 -15.71 -1.96
C ASP A 363 -8.32 -16.71 -1.75
N THR A 364 -7.16 -16.26 -1.24
CA THR A 364 -6.02 -17.13 -0.96
C THR A 364 -6.31 -18.01 0.26
N ALA A 365 -6.28 -19.33 0.06
CA ALA A 365 -6.30 -20.29 1.16
C ALA A 365 -4.88 -20.42 1.74
N ALA A 366 -4.68 -19.93 2.96
CA ALA A 366 -3.37 -19.95 3.60
C ALA A 366 -3.32 -20.92 4.79
N SER A 367 -2.18 -21.54 5.05
CA SER A 367 -1.87 -22.30 6.28
C SER A 367 -0.56 -21.80 6.90
N LEU A 368 -0.38 -22.03 8.21
CA LEU A 368 0.83 -21.63 8.95
C LEU A 368 1.47 -22.85 9.59
N TRP A 369 2.74 -23.05 9.28
CA TRP A 369 3.60 -24.10 9.82
C TRP A 369 4.84 -23.46 10.40
N ILE A 370 5.33 -24.02 11.50
CA ILE A 370 6.62 -23.67 12.07
C ILE A 370 7.56 -24.84 11.93
N TYR A 371 8.86 -24.57 11.82
CA TYR A 371 9.88 -25.62 11.76
C TYR A 371 11.07 -25.32 12.67
N SER A 372 11.53 -26.38 13.32
CA SER A 372 12.74 -26.45 14.14
C SER A 372 12.93 -27.91 14.59
N GLN A 373 14.15 -28.30 14.95
CA GLN A 373 14.45 -29.65 15.42
C GLN A 373 13.54 -30.10 16.58
N HIS A 374 12.89 -31.26 16.41
CA HIS A 374 12.02 -31.92 17.39
C HIS A 374 10.84 -31.08 17.90
N ILE A 375 10.30 -30.18 17.07
CA ILE A 375 9.18 -29.30 17.45
C ILE A 375 7.81 -29.99 17.40
N GLY A 376 7.70 -31.08 16.62
CA GLY A 376 6.49 -31.87 16.46
C GLY A 376 6.33 -32.97 17.52
N SER A 377 5.10 -33.47 17.67
CA SER A 377 4.74 -34.44 18.72
C SER A 377 5.31 -35.85 18.50
N ARG A 378 5.83 -36.16 17.30
CA ARG A 378 6.38 -37.48 16.95
C ARG A 378 7.88 -37.44 16.65
N GLY A 379 8.57 -36.39 17.09
CA GLY A 379 9.96 -36.12 16.71
C GLY A 379 10.08 -35.48 15.32
N ASP A 380 8.96 -35.01 14.75
CA ASP A 380 8.95 -34.25 13.50
C ASP A 380 9.61 -32.87 13.72
N ASP A 381 10.29 -32.36 12.68
CA ASP A 381 10.98 -31.07 12.70
C ASP A 381 10.07 -29.90 12.28
N PHE A 382 8.76 -30.14 12.25
CA PHE A 382 7.74 -29.16 11.92
C PHE A 382 6.48 -29.34 12.78
N ARG A 383 5.69 -28.27 12.85
CA ARG A 383 4.36 -28.29 13.47
C ARG A 383 3.45 -27.34 12.73
N GLN A 384 2.28 -27.84 12.36
CA GLN A 384 1.21 -26.99 11.85
C GLN A 384 0.55 -26.23 13.00
N LEU A 385 0.45 -24.91 12.86
CA LEU A 385 -0.27 -24.04 13.79
C LEU A 385 -1.66 -23.68 13.27
N ILE A 386 -1.80 -23.56 11.96
CA ILE A 386 -3.05 -23.12 11.34
C ILE A 386 -3.35 -23.94 10.07
N ASP A 387 -4.59 -24.45 9.95
CA ASP A 387 -5.13 -25.19 8.78
C ASP A 387 -5.41 -24.33 7.56
N TYR A 388 -5.52 -24.92 6.36
CA TYR A 388 -5.87 -24.15 5.16
C TYR A 388 -7.29 -23.56 5.23
N ALA A 389 -7.39 -22.24 5.10
CA ALA A 389 -8.67 -21.55 4.90
C ALA A 389 -8.47 -20.18 4.21
N PRO A 390 -9.48 -19.66 3.48
CA PRO A 390 -9.41 -18.36 2.80
C PRO A 390 -9.16 -17.19 3.75
N LEU A 391 -8.28 -16.25 3.35
CA LEU A 391 -7.91 -15.07 4.14
C LEU A 391 -8.94 -13.92 4.11
N GLY A 392 -10.06 -14.09 3.39
CA GLY A 392 -11.12 -13.08 3.31
C GLY A 392 -11.91 -12.89 4.61
N ASP A 393 -11.79 -13.80 5.58
CA ASP A 393 -12.42 -13.71 6.89
C ASP A 393 -11.54 -12.92 7.87
N ALA A 394 -12.10 -11.91 8.55
CA ALA A 394 -11.38 -11.11 9.53
C ALA A 394 -10.89 -11.96 10.73
N LYS A 395 -11.70 -12.94 11.18
CA LYS A 395 -11.27 -13.87 12.23
C LYS A 395 -10.05 -14.66 11.77
N ARG A 396 -10.05 -15.07 10.51
CA ARG A 396 -8.95 -15.84 9.95
C ARG A 396 -7.64 -15.07 10.00
N VAL A 397 -7.68 -13.79 9.63
CA VAL A 397 -6.51 -12.91 9.68
C VAL A 397 -6.05 -12.67 11.12
N ALA A 398 -6.99 -12.51 12.06
CA ALA A 398 -6.68 -12.38 13.49
C ALA A 398 -6.02 -13.65 14.07
N ASP A 399 -6.47 -14.86 13.68
CA ASP A 399 -5.86 -16.12 14.11
C ASP A 399 -4.39 -16.22 13.65
N PHE A 400 -4.05 -15.70 12.45
CA PHE A 400 -2.66 -15.59 11.99
C PHE A 400 -1.84 -14.59 12.82
N ASP A 401 -2.39 -13.40 13.11
CA ASP A 401 -1.72 -12.40 13.96
C ASP A 401 -1.39 -12.97 15.35
N GLU A 402 -2.35 -13.67 15.96
CA GLU A 402 -2.18 -14.32 17.27
C GLU A 402 -1.10 -15.40 17.22
N ALA A 403 -1.19 -16.35 16.28
CA ALA A 403 -0.24 -17.45 16.17
C ALA A 403 1.19 -16.96 15.85
N VAL A 404 1.30 -15.97 14.95
CA VAL A 404 2.60 -15.39 14.59
C VAL A 404 3.18 -14.58 15.74
N SER A 405 2.37 -13.81 16.48
CA SER A 405 2.85 -13.04 17.63
C SER A 405 3.36 -13.92 18.78
N GLY A 406 2.83 -15.15 18.93
CA GLY A 406 3.26 -16.13 19.94
C GLY A 406 4.43 -17.04 19.55
N LEU A 407 5.10 -16.80 18.42
CA LEU A 407 6.17 -17.67 17.93
C LEU A 407 7.38 -17.76 18.86
N ASP A 408 7.59 -16.77 19.73
CA ASP A 408 8.68 -16.75 20.70
C ASP A 408 8.64 -17.97 21.64
N SER A 409 7.44 -18.45 21.98
CA SER A 409 7.24 -19.64 22.81
C SER A 409 7.71 -20.95 22.16
N PHE A 410 7.94 -20.94 20.85
CA PHE A 410 8.37 -22.09 20.07
C PHE A 410 9.88 -22.08 19.74
N VAL A 411 10.60 -21.02 20.10
CA VAL A 411 11.99 -20.87 19.68
C VAL A 411 12.92 -21.83 20.43
N GLY A 412 13.65 -22.64 19.68
CA GLY A 412 14.61 -23.60 20.23
C GLY A 412 15.21 -24.46 19.12
N GLY A 413 16.13 -25.39 19.44
CA GLY A 413 16.67 -26.37 18.48
C GLY A 413 17.49 -25.78 17.31
N GLY A 414 17.98 -26.67 16.43
CA GLY A 414 18.59 -26.32 15.14
C GLY A 414 17.56 -26.20 14.00
N SER A 415 17.99 -25.79 12.81
CA SER A 415 17.10 -25.65 11.63
C SER A 415 16.65 -27.01 11.06
N GLY A 416 15.33 -27.22 10.95
CA GLY A 416 14.67 -28.45 10.46
C GLY A 416 14.07 -28.37 9.04
N LEU A 417 14.50 -27.41 8.21
CA LEU A 417 13.85 -27.04 6.93
C LEU A 417 13.63 -28.22 5.95
N TYR A 418 14.56 -29.18 5.88
CA TYR A 418 14.50 -30.26 4.88
C TYR A 418 13.30 -31.19 5.06
N ASP A 419 12.96 -31.52 6.31
CA ASP A 419 11.83 -32.42 6.60
C ASP A 419 10.48 -31.72 6.43
N THR A 420 10.45 -30.39 6.53
CA THR A 420 9.26 -29.58 6.26
C THR A 420 8.87 -29.67 4.79
N ILE A 421 9.83 -29.45 3.88
CA ILE A 421 9.60 -29.51 2.42
C ILE A 421 9.17 -30.91 1.96
N ALA A 422 9.61 -31.97 2.65
CA ALA A 422 9.23 -33.35 2.32
C ALA A 422 7.81 -33.74 2.75
N SER A 423 7.17 -32.93 3.61
CA SER A 423 5.86 -33.22 4.21
C SER A 423 4.67 -32.48 3.56
N THR A 424 4.97 -31.53 2.68
CA THR A 424 4.01 -30.70 1.92
C THR A 424 3.67 -31.33 0.59
#